data_AF-A0A6A5AG04-F1
#
_entry.id   AF-A0A6A5AG04-F1
#
_cell.length_a   1.000
_cell.length_b   1.000
_cell.length_c   1.000
_cell.angle_alpha   90.00
_cell.angle_beta   90.00
_cell.angle_gamma   90.00
#
_symmetry.space_group_name_H-M   'P 1'
#
loop_
_entity.id
_entity.type
_entity.pdbx_description
1 polymer ?
#
loop_
_entity_poly.entity_id
_entity_poly.type
_entity_poly.pdbx_seq_one_letter_code
_entity_poly.pdbx_strand_id
1 'polypeptide(L)'
;MTMTWRRTAAGMAMALFFLAQTVMGSLYKIHNIQMSDAASNPFNFALQRAEKMFATDQGPFLSSSGESRIDMEIEGLHLTPRMDGWKVVVYHFHADDLSFLLKMEENIYMFACTPEKQIFATDGSNHFTHEEFEVFNHSLIATTSYKVLLSGWVDTVVAVCTKEGSRAEDALDFTGTLTVLNPYGLLPAVFYGLLPFSGFLALGYLALALFFGLLLLCYRRTLIRLQYGIFSVLGLGV
;
A
#
# COMPACT_ATOMS: atom_id res chain seq x y z
N MET A 1 -11.96 7.51 -47.70
CA MET A 1 -12.57 7.63 -46.35
C MET A 1 -12.47 6.27 -45.70
N THR A 2 -11.58 6.08 -44.69
CA THR A 2 -11.55 4.98 -43.68
C THR A 2 -10.11 4.77 -43.20
N MET A 3 -9.48 5.73 -42.51
CA MET A 3 -8.18 5.44 -41.87
C MET A 3 -7.81 6.35 -40.69
N THR A 4 -8.77 6.99 -40.05
CA THR A 4 -8.52 7.92 -38.92
C THR A 4 -9.13 7.48 -37.59
N TRP A 5 -9.90 6.39 -37.54
CA TRP A 5 -10.66 6.02 -36.34
C TRP A 5 -9.98 4.99 -35.41
N ARG A 6 -8.89 4.33 -35.84
CA ARG A 6 -8.20 3.30 -35.03
C ARG A 6 -7.12 3.83 -34.07
N ARG A 7 -6.64 5.07 -34.23
CA ARG A 7 -5.52 5.62 -33.42
C ARG A 7 -5.98 6.33 -32.13
N THR A 8 -7.20 6.85 -32.08
CA THR A 8 -7.76 7.50 -30.88
C THR A 8 -8.14 6.50 -29.80
N ALA A 9 -8.59 5.29 -30.18
CA ALA A 9 -8.95 4.23 -29.24
C ALA A 9 -7.75 3.69 -28.44
N ALA A 10 -6.56 3.63 -29.05
CA ALA A 10 -5.36 3.12 -28.39
C ALA A 10 -4.79 4.06 -27.32
N GLY A 11 -4.88 5.38 -27.52
CA GLY A 11 -4.42 6.38 -26.53
C GLY A 11 -5.33 6.46 -25.30
N MET A 12 -6.66 6.43 -25.51
CA MET A 12 -7.63 6.36 -24.39
C MET A 12 -7.50 5.08 -23.58
N ALA A 13 -7.25 3.94 -24.24
CA ALA A 13 -7.07 2.66 -23.55
C ALA A 13 -5.82 2.66 -22.65
N MET A 14 -4.73 3.30 -23.09
CA MET A 14 -3.48 3.36 -22.33
C MET A 14 -3.59 4.34 -21.14
N ALA A 15 -4.25 5.49 -21.31
CA ALA A 15 -4.52 6.42 -20.21
C ALA A 15 -5.46 5.81 -19.15
N LEU A 16 -6.46 5.03 -19.56
CA LEU A 16 -7.33 4.27 -18.65
C LEU A 16 -6.56 3.16 -17.91
N PHE A 17 -5.57 2.54 -18.55
CA PHE A 17 -4.72 1.53 -17.92
C PHE A 17 -3.81 2.13 -16.85
N PHE A 18 -3.24 3.32 -17.10
CA PHE A 18 -2.44 4.05 -16.12
C PHE A 18 -3.30 4.59 -14.96
N LEU A 19 -4.49 5.13 -15.24
CA LEU A 19 -5.45 5.52 -14.21
C LEU A 19 -5.87 4.32 -13.35
N ALA A 20 -6.14 3.16 -13.96
CA ALA A 20 -6.48 1.94 -13.22
C ALA A 20 -5.32 1.47 -12.32
N GLN A 21 -4.07 1.57 -12.77
CA GLN A 21 -2.91 1.25 -11.93
C GLN A 21 -2.70 2.22 -10.76
N THR A 22 -3.03 3.51 -10.93
CA THR A 22 -2.93 4.48 -9.82
C THR A 22 -3.95 4.25 -8.70
N VAL A 23 -5.11 3.64 -9.00
CA VAL A 23 -6.13 3.32 -7.98
C VAL A 23 -5.74 2.10 -7.14
N MET A 24 -4.86 1.23 -7.64
CA MET A 24 -4.42 -0.01 -6.96
C MET A 24 -3.12 0.16 -6.14
N GLY A 25 -2.53 1.35 -6.09
CA GLY A 25 -1.19 1.57 -5.52
C GLY A 25 -1.04 1.21 -4.03
N SER A 26 -2.15 1.19 -3.29
CA SER A 26 -2.19 0.84 -1.87
C SER A 26 -3.10 -0.35 -1.55
N LEU A 27 -3.45 -1.15 -2.55
CA LEU A 27 -4.13 -2.43 -2.35
C LEU A 27 -3.16 -3.56 -2.69
N TYR A 28 -2.71 -4.27 -1.66
CA TYR A 28 -1.74 -5.34 -1.77
C TYR A 28 -2.44 -6.67 -1.63
N LYS A 29 -2.24 -7.56 -2.61
CA LYS A 29 -2.62 -8.96 -2.45
C LYS A 29 -1.59 -9.65 -1.56
N ILE A 30 -2.03 -10.13 -0.41
CA ILE A 30 -1.18 -10.85 0.53
C ILE A 30 -1.39 -12.35 0.36
N HIS A 31 -0.32 -13.10 0.52
CA HIS A 31 -0.32 -14.54 0.66
C HIS A 31 0.64 -14.88 1.78
N ASN A 32 0.59 -16.10 2.30
CA ASN A 32 1.65 -16.59 3.16
C ASN A 32 2.95 -16.60 2.35
N ILE A 33 3.75 -15.56 2.55
CA ILE A 33 5.09 -15.43 2.01
C ILE A 33 5.95 -15.36 3.24
N GLN A 34 6.69 -16.42 3.51
CA GLN A 34 7.90 -16.24 4.27
C GLN A 34 8.78 -15.29 3.47
N MET A 35 8.88 -14.04 3.90
CA MET A 35 9.92 -13.14 3.39
C MET A 35 11.27 -13.64 3.92
N SER A 36 11.80 -14.69 3.28
CA SER A 36 13.19 -15.12 3.47
C SER A 36 14.15 -14.40 2.52
N ASP A 37 13.65 -13.51 1.66
CA ASP A 37 14.46 -12.77 0.70
C ASP A 37 14.83 -11.39 1.22
N ALA A 38 15.88 -11.36 2.03
CA ALA A 38 17.04 -10.46 1.89
C ALA A 38 17.83 -10.44 3.20
N ALA A 39 18.82 -11.34 3.34
CA ALA A 39 20.10 -11.20 4.09
C ALA A 39 20.22 -10.43 5.44
N SER A 40 19.14 -9.94 6.06
CA SER A 40 19.21 -8.97 7.18
C SER A 40 18.17 -9.16 8.27
N ASN A 41 17.03 -9.83 8.03
CA ASN A 41 16.04 -10.05 9.08
C ASN A 41 16.09 -11.50 9.62
N PRO A 42 16.47 -11.72 10.89
CA PRO A 42 16.56 -13.07 11.47
C PRO A 42 15.20 -13.67 11.84
N PHE A 43 14.12 -12.88 11.72
CA PHE A 43 12.77 -13.25 12.15
C PHE A 43 11.89 -13.65 10.96
N ASN A 44 11.49 -14.92 10.90
CA ASN A 44 10.54 -15.41 9.91
C ASN A 44 9.11 -15.25 10.42
N PHE A 45 8.32 -14.42 9.73
CA PHE A 45 6.87 -14.30 9.92
C PHE A 45 6.13 -14.78 8.67
N ALA A 46 4.85 -15.15 8.82
CA ALA A 46 4.04 -15.57 7.68
C ALA A 46 3.69 -14.41 6.75
N LEU A 47 3.66 -13.19 7.31
CA LEU A 47 3.63 -11.94 6.58
C LEU A 47 4.27 -10.86 7.44
N GLN A 48 5.09 -10.02 6.83
CA GLN A 48 5.55 -8.78 7.43
C GLN A 48 5.56 -7.68 6.36
N ARG A 49 5.03 -6.51 6.70
CA ARG A 49 5.00 -5.38 5.78
C ARG A 49 4.95 -4.04 6.52
N ALA A 50 6.01 -3.26 6.31
CA ALA A 50 6.10 -1.89 6.79
C ALA A 50 5.65 -0.92 5.69
N GLU A 51 4.76 0.00 6.05
CA GLU A 51 4.26 1.05 5.16
C GLU A 51 4.42 2.41 5.84
N LYS A 52 4.91 3.39 5.09
CA LYS A 52 4.97 4.77 5.57
C LYS A 52 3.59 5.38 5.42
N MET A 53 3.09 6.01 6.48
CA MET A 53 1.75 6.57 6.54
C MET A 53 1.72 7.95 7.20
N PHE A 54 0.76 8.77 6.80
CA PHE A 54 0.40 9.98 7.54
C PHE A 54 -0.68 9.66 8.56
N ALA A 55 -0.69 10.35 9.69
CA ALA A 55 -1.79 10.29 10.64
C ALA A 55 -3.10 10.81 10.05
N THR A 56 -4.20 10.38 10.64
CA THR A 56 -5.53 10.97 10.46
C THR A 56 -5.45 12.49 10.63
N ASP A 57 -6.00 13.22 9.67
CA ASP A 57 -6.01 14.69 9.58
C ASP A 57 -4.63 15.35 9.49
N GLN A 58 -3.57 14.59 9.20
CA GLN A 58 -2.22 15.12 8.98
C GLN A 58 -1.72 14.91 7.55
N GLY A 59 -0.70 15.67 7.16
CA GLY A 59 0.05 15.41 5.94
C GLY A 59 0.50 16.68 5.23
N PRO A 60 1.05 16.53 4.02
CA PRO A 60 1.73 17.62 3.33
C PRO A 60 0.79 18.61 2.63
N PHE A 61 -0.49 18.28 2.49
CA PHE A 61 -1.48 19.12 1.83
C PHE A 61 -2.51 19.65 2.83
N LEU A 62 -3.04 20.83 2.57
CA LEU A 62 -4.12 21.40 3.36
C LEU A 62 -5.41 20.62 3.07
N SER A 63 -5.74 19.64 3.91
CA SER A 63 -7.06 19.02 3.96
C SER A 63 -7.75 19.37 5.27
N SER A 64 -9.05 19.65 5.23
CA SER A 64 -9.85 19.92 6.42
C SER A 64 -10.11 18.67 7.27
N SER A 65 -10.04 17.49 6.65
CA SER A 65 -10.27 16.20 7.29
C SER A 65 -9.86 15.06 6.36
N GLY A 66 -9.21 14.02 6.87
CA GLY A 66 -8.91 12.80 6.14
C GLY A 66 -8.55 11.67 7.08
N GLU A 67 -9.04 10.46 6.80
CA GLU A 67 -8.82 9.29 7.65
C GLU A 67 -7.66 8.45 7.14
N SER A 68 -6.76 8.06 8.06
CA SER A 68 -5.73 7.06 7.78
C SER A 68 -6.02 5.77 8.48
N ARG A 69 -6.01 4.67 7.73
CA ARG A 69 -6.24 3.34 8.27
C ARG A 69 -5.59 2.26 7.43
N ILE A 70 -5.32 1.13 8.07
CA ILE A 70 -4.90 -0.11 7.43
C ILE A 70 -6.02 -1.11 7.63
N ASP A 71 -6.60 -1.58 6.54
CA ASP A 71 -7.60 -2.64 6.55
C ASP A 71 -6.94 -3.92 6.03
N MET A 72 -7.04 -5.01 6.78
CA MET A 72 -6.53 -6.32 6.37
C MET A 72 -7.65 -7.35 6.39
N GLU A 73 -7.68 -8.19 5.36
CA GLU A 73 -8.54 -9.35 5.27
C GLU A 73 -7.71 -10.56 4.88
N ILE A 74 -7.79 -11.64 5.67
CA ILE A 74 -7.11 -12.90 5.44
C ILE A 74 -8.14 -14.02 5.42
N GLU A 75 -8.00 -14.91 4.44
CA GLU A 75 -8.74 -16.15 4.29
C GLU A 75 -7.76 -17.34 4.27
N GLY A 76 -8.02 -18.34 5.10
CA GLY A 76 -7.21 -19.56 5.14
C GLY A 76 -7.46 -20.46 3.93
N LEU A 77 -6.40 -21.03 3.37
CA LEU A 77 -6.44 -21.95 2.23
C LEU A 77 -6.07 -23.36 2.67
N HIS A 78 -6.73 -24.37 2.08
CA HIS A 78 -6.43 -25.79 2.31
C HIS A 78 -6.43 -26.22 3.79
N LEU A 79 -7.35 -25.66 4.58
CA LEU A 79 -7.46 -25.95 6.01
C LEU A 79 -7.86 -27.40 6.27
N THR A 80 -7.15 -28.08 7.18
CA THR A 80 -7.40 -29.48 7.55
C THR A 80 -7.97 -29.57 8.96
N PRO A 81 -8.64 -30.68 9.34
CA PRO A 81 -9.22 -30.82 10.69
C PRO A 81 -8.20 -30.77 11.83
N ARG A 82 -6.91 -30.97 11.50
CA ARG A 82 -5.81 -30.89 12.48
C ARG A 82 -5.44 -29.45 12.84
N MET A 83 -5.88 -28.50 12.03
CA MET A 83 -5.65 -27.07 12.22
C MET A 83 -6.77 -26.43 13.05
N ASP A 84 -7.83 -27.16 13.40
CA ASP A 84 -8.87 -26.63 14.29
C ASP A 84 -8.27 -26.21 15.64
N GLY A 85 -8.51 -24.96 16.02
CA GLY A 85 -7.94 -24.33 17.21
C GLY A 85 -6.53 -23.75 17.03
N TRP A 86 -6.00 -23.74 15.80
CA TRP A 86 -4.86 -22.89 15.47
C TRP A 86 -5.29 -21.43 15.44
N LYS A 87 -4.35 -20.52 15.66
CA LYS A 87 -4.60 -19.09 15.72
C LYS A 87 -3.73 -18.35 14.72
N VAL A 88 -4.32 -17.41 14.01
CA VAL A 88 -3.61 -16.38 13.27
C VAL A 88 -3.64 -15.10 14.08
N VAL A 89 -2.46 -14.58 14.36
CA VAL A 89 -2.27 -13.41 15.22
C VAL A 89 -1.76 -12.27 14.36
N VAL A 90 -2.50 -11.18 14.35
CA VAL A 90 -2.20 -9.98 13.56
C VAL A 90 -1.78 -8.86 14.50
N TYR A 91 -0.65 -8.25 14.18
CA TYR A 91 -0.09 -7.11 14.88
C TYR A 91 0.01 -5.91 13.94
N HIS A 92 -0.49 -4.76 14.38
CA HIS A 92 -0.19 -3.47 13.76
C HIS A 92 0.45 -2.56 14.79
N PHE A 93 1.61 -1.98 14.47
CA PHE A 93 2.31 -1.09 15.38
C PHE A 93 3.03 0.04 14.67
N HIS A 94 3.10 1.17 15.36
CA HIS A 94 3.90 2.30 14.94
C HIS A 94 5.37 2.09 15.31
N ALA A 95 6.28 2.38 14.38
CA ALA A 95 7.71 2.32 14.59
C ALA A 95 8.36 3.67 14.20
N ASP A 96 8.76 4.43 15.21
CA ASP A 96 9.43 5.72 15.03
C ASP A 96 10.93 5.57 14.71
N ASP A 97 11.54 4.47 15.14
CA ASP A 97 12.96 4.18 14.99
C ASP A 97 13.19 2.71 14.63
N LEU A 98 14.27 2.44 13.88
CA LEU A 98 14.71 1.10 13.52
C LEU A 98 15.04 0.26 14.76
N SER A 99 15.60 0.88 15.80
CA SER A 99 15.92 0.16 17.04
C SER A 99 14.67 -0.35 17.76
N PHE A 100 13.62 0.47 17.78
CA PHE A 100 12.32 0.10 18.33
C PHE A 100 11.66 -1.00 17.49
N LEU A 101 11.72 -0.87 16.16
CA LEU A 101 11.20 -1.87 15.23
C LEU A 101 11.83 -3.25 15.47
N LEU A 102 13.17 -3.35 15.49
CA LEU A 102 13.88 -4.62 15.70
C LEU A 102 13.55 -5.24 17.07
N LYS A 103 13.45 -4.41 18.12
CA LYS A 103 13.08 -4.89 19.46
C LYS A 103 11.65 -5.39 19.49
N MET A 104 10.73 -4.72 18.79
CA MET A 104 9.33 -5.13 18.72
C MET A 104 9.18 -6.42 17.91
N GLU A 105 9.87 -6.54 16.78
CA GLU A 105 9.94 -7.78 16.00
C GLU A 105 10.47 -8.94 16.84
N GLU A 106 11.57 -8.76 17.58
CA GLU A 106 12.12 -9.79 18.46
C GLU A 106 11.10 -10.23 19.51
N ASN A 107 10.44 -9.27 20.15
CA ASN A 107 9.42 -9.55 21.16
C ASN A 107 8.20 -10.27 20.56
N ILE A 108 7.70 -9.82 19.40
CA ILE A 108 6.60 -10.48 18.69
C ILE A 108 7.02 -11.90 18.29
N TYR A 109 8.23 -12.05 17.77
CA TYR A 109 8.78 -13.34 17.37
C TYR A 109 8.83 -14.32 18.55
N MET A 110 9.22 -13.86 19.72
CA MET A 110 9.32 -14.69 20.92
C MET A 110 7.96 -14.97 21.58
N PHE A 111 7.03 -14.01 21.54
CA PHE A 111 5.83 -14.05 22.38
C PHE A 111 4.51 -14.20 21.62
N ALA A 112 4.49 -14.13 20.29
CA ALA A 112 3.24 -14.15 19.51
C ALA A 112 2.34 -15.37 19.77
N CYS A 113 2.93 -16.53 20.05
CA CYS A 113 2.20 -17.77 20.32
C CYS A 113 2.16 -18.17 21.80
N THR A 114 2.62 -17.29 22.68
CA THR A 114 2.56 -17.52 24.12
C THR A 114 1.11 -17.33 24.61
N PRO A 115 0.57 -18.22 25.46
CA PRO A 115 -0.82 -18.13 25.93
C PRO A 115 -1.10 -16.94 26.85
N GLU A 116 -0.06 -16.33 27.41
CA GLU A 116 -0.17 -15.14 28.24
C GLU A 116 -0.11 -13.89 27.36
N LYS A 117 -1.17 -13.05 27.40
CA LYS A 117 -1.18 -11.77 26.71
C LYS A 117 -0.10 -10.88 27.33
N GLN A 118 1.08 -10.87 26.73
CA GLN A 118 2.12 -9.95 27.16
C GLN A 118 1.74 -8.52 26.77
N ILE A 119 1.70 -7.66 27.77
CA ILE A 119 1.67 -6.23 27.54
C ILE A 119 3.10 -5.87 27.14
N PHE A 120 3.37 -5.77 25.84
CA PHE A 120 4.61 -5.19 25.38
C PHE A 120 4.69 -3.79 26.01
N ALA A 121 5.75 -3.54 26.78
CA ALA A 121 5.95 -2.26 27.44
C ALA A 121 6.22 -1.21 26.36
N THR A 122 5.14 -0.65 25.82
CA THR A 122 5.19 0.57 25.07
C THR A 122 5.29 1.70 26.10
N ASP A 123 6.21 2.59 25.85
CA ASP A 123 6.49 3.86 26.49
C ASP A 123 5.31 4.86 26.47
N GLY A 124 4.07 4.36 26.29
CA GLY A 124 2.83 5.12 26.29
C GLY A 124 2.52 5.86 24.98
N SER A 125 3.49 5.95 24.05
CA SER A 125 3.35 6.65 22.77
C SER A 125 2.99 5.75 21.59
N ASN A 126 3.26 4.45 21.70
CA ASN A 126 3.16 3.53 20.57
C ASN A 126 1.82 2.81 20.59
N HIS A 127 0.91 3.29 19.73
CA HIS A 127 -0.33 2.59 19.43
C HIS A 127 0.00 1.24 18.79
N PHE A 128 -0.48 0.19 19.44
CA PHE A 128 -0.28 -1.19 19.07
C PHE A 128 -1.64 -1.88 19.13
N THR A 129 -1.93 -2.68 18.12
CA THR A 129 -3.12 -3.53 18.10
C THR A 129 -2.71 -4.97 17.91
N HIS A 130 -3.41 -5.84 18.62
CA HIS A 130 -3.20 -7.28 18.64
C HIS A 130 -4.56 -7.95 18.55
N GLU A 131 -4.75 -8.71 17.48
CA GLU A 131 -5.98 -9.43 17.21
C GLU A 131 -5.66 -10.89 16.90
N GLU A 132 -6.41 -11.79 17.54
CA GLU A 132 -6.26 -13.24 17.39
C GLU A 132 -7.50 -13.80 16.70
N PHE A 133 -7.29 -14.60 15.66
CA PHE A 133 -8.34 -15.26 14.89
C PHE A 133 -8.11 -16.76 14.92
N GLU A 134 -9.10 -17.51 15.40
CA GLU A 134 -9.02 -18.96 15.52
C GLU A 134 -9.56 -19.64 14.27
N VAL A 135 -8.88 -20.70 13.84
CA VAL A 135 -9.35 -21.60 12.80
C VAL A 135 -10.48 -22.45 13.40
N PHE A 136 -11.67 -22.32 12.85
CA PHE A 136 -12.83 -23.07 13.29
C PHE A 136 -13.50 -23.76 12.10
N ASN A 137 -13.70 -25.08 12.22
CA ASN A 137 -14.41 -25.89 11.23
C ASN A 137 -13.84 -25.71 9.82
N HIS A 138 -12.52 -25.84 9.67
CA HIS A 138 -11.83 -25.69 8.38
C HIS A 138 -12.04 -24.32 7.72
N SER A 139 -12.38 -23.29 8.49
CA SER A 139 -12.53 -21.92 8.01
C SER A 139 -11.73 -20.98 8.89
N LEU A 140 -11.11 -20.01 8.23
CA LEU A 140 -10.41 -18.91 8.87
C LEU A 140 -10.71 -17.66 8.05
N ILE A 141 -11.34 -16.68 8.70
CA ILE A 141 -11.54 -15.35 8.16
C ILE A 141 -11.06 -14.39 9.24
N ALA A 142 -10.00 -13.65 8.95
CA ALA A 142 -9.49 -12.61 9.82
C ALA A 142 -9.68 -11.26 9.13
N THR A 143 -10.34 -10.33 9.82
CA THR A 143 -10.56 -8.98 9.32
C THR A 143 -10.15 -8.00 10.40
N THR A 144 -9.16 -7.18 10.12
CA THR A 144 -8.63 -6.18 11.04
C THR A 144 -8.73 -4.79 10.43
N SER A 145 -8.90 -3.78 11.27
CA SER A 145 -8.86 -2.38 10.85
C SER A 145 -8.11 -1.56 11.89
N TYR A 146 -6.94 -1.05 11.50
CA TYR A 146 -6.06 -0.27 12.36
C TYR A 146 -6.09 1.20 11.95
N LYS A 147 -6.52 2.06 12.86
CA LYS A 147 -6.53 3.51 12.64
C LYS A 147 -5.17 4.12 12.95
N VAL A 148 -4.64 4.88 12.00
CA VAL A 148 -3.34 5.53 12.13
C VAL A 148 -3.52 6.95 12.67
N LEU A 149 -3.09 7.16 13.91
CA LEU A 149 -3.21 8.43 14.65
C LEU A 149 -1.93 9.27 14.64
N LEU A 150 -0.77 8.62 14.40
CA LEU A 150 0.54 9.26 14.34
C LEU A 150 1.19 8.99 12.98
N SER A 151 1.88 10.00 12.45
CA SER A 151 2.56 9.91 11.15
C SER A 151 3.91 9.22 11.35
N GLY A 152 4.21 8.22 10.52
CA GLY A 152 5.48 7.49 10.60
C GLY A 152 5.41 6.16 9.86
N TRP A 153 6.21 5.19 10.30
CA TRP A 153 6.17 3.83 9.77
C TRP A 153 5.21 3.00 10.58
N VAL A 154 4.29 2.32 9.91
CA VAL A 154 3.40 1.35 10.52
C VAL A 154 3.78 -0.01 9.97
N ASP A 155 4.19 -0.91 10.86
CA ASP A 155 4.49 -2.29 10.49
C ASP A 155 3.31 -3.20 10.83
N THR A 156 3.07 -4.13 9.92
CA THR A 156 2.01 -5.12 10.02
C THR A 156 2.61 -6.51 9.94
N VAL A 157 2.44 -7.28 11.00
CA VAL A 157 3.04 -8.61 11.16
C VAL A 157 1.93 -9.63 11.40
N VAL A 158 2.02 -10.78 10.71
CA VAL A 158 1.14 -11.92 10.90
C VAL A 158 1.95 -13.12 11.34
N ALA A 159 1.58 -13.66 12.50
CA ALA A 159 2.14 -14.89 13.05
C ALA A 159 1.07 -16.00 13.06
N VAL A 160 1.53 -17.25 12.91
CA VAL A 160 0.66 -18.42 12.92
C VAL A 160 1.05 -19.31 14.09
N CYS A 161 0.07 -19.61 14.93
CA CYS A 161 0.25 -20.36 16.16
C CYS A 161 -0.59 -21.64 16.15
N THR A 162 -0.01 -22.74 16.57
CA THR A 162 -0.76 -23.97 16.83
C THR A 162 -1.53 -23.85 18.15
N LYS A 163 -2.43 -24.79 18.37
CA LYS A 163 -3.17 -24.93 19.64
C LYS A 163 -2.25 -25.09 20.87
N GLU A 164 -1.06 -25.65 20.69
CA GLU A 164 -0.10 -25.89 21.77
C GLU A 164 0.75 -24.64 22.07
N GLY A 165 0.58 -23.56 21.31
CA GLY A 165 1.39 -22.34 21.42
C GLY A 165 2.73 -22.42 20.69
N SER A 166 2.92 -23.44 19.84
CA SER A 166 4.07 -23.50 18.94
C SER A 166 3.81 -22.72 17.65
N ARG A 167 4.87 -22.30 16.97
CA ARG A 167 4.79 -21.56 15.72
C ARG A 167 4.62 -22.51 14.54
N ALA A 168 3.79 -22.12 13.57
CA ALA A 168 3.44 -22.96 12.42
C ALA A 168 3.20 -22.16 11.14
N GLU A 169 4.06 -21.17 10.87
CA GLU A 169 3.98 -20.31 9.68
C GLU A 169 4.05 -21.12 8.38
N ASP A 170 4.85 -22.20 8.34
CA ASP A 170 5.01 -23.05 7.15
C ASP A 170 3.80 -23.94 6.84
N ALA A 171 2.94 -24.16 7.83
CA ALA A 171 1.91 -25.19 7.72
C ALA A 171 0.54 -24.62 7.34
N LEU A 172 0.29 -23.33 7.57
CA LEU A 172 -0.99 -22.69 7.30
C LEU A 172 -0.90 -21.75 6.09
N ASP A 173 -1.39 -22.19 4.94
CA ASP A 173 -1.52 -21.30 3.79
C ASP A 173 -2.69 -20.33 3.98
N PHE A 174 -2.49 -19.07 3.60
CA PHE A 174 -3.56 -18.08 3.54
C PHE A 174 -3.38 -17.13 2.36
N THR A 175 -4.49 -16.51 1.94
CA THR A 175 -4.54 -15.44 0.96
C THR A 175 -5.35 -14.29 1.51
N GLY A 176 -5.13 -13.08 1.01
CA GLY A 176 -5.87 -11.93 1.52
C GLY A 176 -5.60 -10.65 0.77
N THR A 177 -6.11 -9.56 1.34
CA THR A 177 -5.81 -8.20 0.90
C THR A 177 -5.40 -7.32 2.07
N LEU A 178 -4.42 -6.46 1.83
CA LEU A 178 -4.01 -5.38 2.71
C LEU A 178 -4.26 -4.06 1.99
N THR A 179 -5.15 -3.26 2.53
CA THR A 179 -5.50 -1.95 2.00
C THR A 179 -4.95 -0.86 2.91
N VAL A 180 -4.12 0.00 2.35
CA VAL A 180 -3.50 1.12 3.05
C VAL A 180 -4.17 2.40 2.61
N LEU A 181 -4.83 3.09 3.53
CA LEU A 181 -5.52 4.35 3.28
C LEU A 181 -4.79 5.47 4.02
N ASN A 182 -4.38 6.50 3.27
CA ASN A 182 -3.86 7.75 3.80
C ASN A 182 -4.96 8.83 3.74
N PRO A 183 -4.78 9.99 4.39
CA PRO A 183 -5.84 11.02 4.53
C PRO A 183 -6.35 11.57 3.20
N TYR A 184 -5.55 11.43 2.14
CA TYR A 184 -5.85 11.91 0.79
C TYR A 184 -6.23 10.78 -0.19
N GLY A 185 -6.41 9.55 0.32
CA GLY A 185 -6.81 8.37 -0.45
C GLY A 185 -5.79 7.24 -0.45
N LEU A 186 -5.87 6.38 -1.47
CA LEU A 186 -5.08 5.15 -1.64
C LEU A 186 -3.70 5.41 -2.27
N LEU A 187 -3.15 6.62 -2.13
CA LEU A 187 -1.80 6.90 -2.58
C LEU A 187 -0.83 6.64 -1.42
N PRO A 188 0.26 5.88 -1.64
CA PRO A 188 1.27 5.64 -0.60
C PRO A 188 1.95 6.93 -0.14
N ALA A 189 2.30 7.03 1.15
CA ALA A 189 2.78 8.27 1.75
C ALA A 189 4.03 8.84 1.05
N VAL A 190 4.89 7.96 0.53
CA VAL A 190 6.16 8.29 -0.12
C VAL A 190 5.96 9.13 -1.39
N PHE A 191 4.85 8.96 -2.11
CA PHE A 191 4.61 9.65 -3.38
C PHE A 191 4.03 11.05 -3.21
N TYR A 192 3.45 11.40 -2.05
CA TYR A 192 2.89 12.73 -1.85
C TYR A 192 3.93 13.85 -1.95
N GLY A 193 5.18 13.58 -1.57
CA GLY A 193 6.27 14.55 -1.73
C GLY A 193 6.62 14.85 -3.19
N LEU A 194 6.29 13.96 -4.13
CA LEU A 194 6.57 14.11 -5.56
C LEU A 194 5.44 14.84 -6.30
N LEU A 195 4.21 14.79 -5.77
CA LEU A 195 3.05 15.44 -6.38
C LEU A 195 3.21 16.94 -6.68
N PRO A 196 3.76 17.81 -5.79
CA PRO A 196 3.89 19.22 -6.13
C PRO A 196 4.87 19.44 -7.30
N PHE A 197 5.98 18.70 -7.34
CA PHE A 197 6.93 18.78 -8.43
C PHE A 197 6.32 18.32 -9.76
N SER A 198 5.64 17.17 -9.76
CA SER A 198 4.92 16.66 -10.93
C SER A 198 3.79 17.61 -11.36
N GLY A 199 3.10 18.22 -10.42
CA GLY A 199 2.05 19.20 -10.68
C GLY A 199 2.57 20.48 -11.34
N PHE A 200 3.69 21.04 -10.84
CA PHE A 200 4.33 22.21 -11.46
C PHE A 200 4.85 21.89 -12.86
N LEU A 201 5.44 20.72 -13.06
CA LEU A 201 5.87 20.27 -14.39
C LEU A 201 4.69 20.15 -15.35
N ALA A 202 3.60 19.50 -14.93
CA ALA A 202 2.39 19.37 -15.74
C ALA A 202 1.80 20.74 -16.12
N LEU A 203 1.76 21.68 -15.18
CA LEU A 203 1.30 23.06 -15.44
C LEU A 203 2.23 23.79 -16.42
N GLY A 204 3.54 23.58 -16.31
CA GLY A 204 4.53 24.11 -17.26
C GLY A 204 4.30 23.57 -18.68
N TYR A 205 4.11 22.25 -18.83
CA TYR A 205 3.79 21.64 -20.12
C TYR A 205 2.45 22.12 -20.68
N LEU A 206 1.43 22.29 -19.84
CA LEU A 206 0.14 22.85 -20.25
C LEU A 206 0.28 24.29 -20.78
N ALA A 207 1.02 25.15 -20.07
CA ALA A 207 1.25 26.52 -20.49
C ALA A 207 2.00 26.58 -21.84
N LEU A 208 2.99 25.70 -22.01
CA LEU A 208 3.76 25.61 -23.25
C LEU A 208 2.92 25.05 -24.41
N ALA A 209 2.03 24.10 -24.14
CA ALA A 209 1.06 23.57 -25.10
C ALA A 209 0.06 24.65 -25.54
N LEU A 210 -0.48 25.43 -24.61
CA LEU A 210 -1.40 26.54 -24.91
C LEU A 210 -0.69 27.63 -25.74
N PHE A 211 0.52 28.02 -25.35
CA PHE A 211 1.32 29.00 -26.09
C PHE A 211 1.62 28.54 -27.52
N PHE A 212 2.07 27.28 -27.69
CA PHE A 212 2.28 26.71 -29.02
C PHE A 212 0.99 26.57 -29.81
N GLY A 213 -0.11 26.20 -29.18
CA GLY A 213 -1.44 26.13 -29.81
C GLY A 213 -1.91 27.48 -30.34
N LEU A 214 -1.71 28.56 -29.56
CA LEU A 214 -2.02 29.93 -29.98
C LEU A 214 -1.14 30.39 -31.14
N LEU A 215 0.17 30.14 -31.08
CA LEU A 215 1.07 30.43 -32.21
C LEU A 215 0.68 29.66 -33.47
N LEU A 216 0.30 28.39 -33.32
CA LEU A 216 -0.21 27.56 -34.40
C LEU A 216 -1.47 28.15 -35.04
N LEU A 217 -2.37 28.74 -34.25
CA LEU A 217 -3.59 29.39 -34.72
C LEU A 217 -3.29 30.72 -35.46
N CYS A 218 -2.40 31.54 -34.92
CA CYS A 218 -2.07 32.86 -35.48
C CYS A 218 -1.27 32.76 -36.79
N TYR A 219 -0.33 31.81 -36.89
CA TYR A 219 0.60 31.71 -38.02
C TYR A 219 0.29 30.55 -38.98
N ARG A 220 -0.97 30.06 -39.02
CA ARG A 220 -1.43 28.90 -39.80
C ARG A 220 -0.93 28.81 -41.24
N ARG A 221 -0.66 29.95 -41.89
CA ARG A 221 -0.25 30.02 -43.30
C ARG A 221 1.26 29.91 -43.53
N THR A 222 2.08 30.05 -42.48
CA THR A 222 3.56 30.11 -42.58
C THR A 222 4.24 28.88 -41.95
N LEU A 223 3.44 27.87 -41.61
CA LEU A 223 3.84 26.77 -40.73
C LEU A 223 4.47 25.59 -41.48
N ILE A 224 5.66 25.17 -41.01
CA ILE A 224 6.40 24.00 -41.51
C ILE A 224 5.91 22.75 -40.76
N ARG A 225 5.87 21.58 -41.43
CA ARG A 225 5.43 20.28 -40.85
C ARG A 225 6.07 19.92 -39.50
N LEU A 226 7.29 20.40 -39.22
CA LEU A 226 8.02 20.15 -37.97
C LEU A 226 7.31 20.73 -36.73
N GLN A 227 6.67 21.89 -36.85
CA GLN A 227 6.00 22.54 -35.72
C GLN A 227 4.71 21.80 -35.31
N TYR A 228 4.05 21.13 -36.26
CA TYR A 228 2.95 20.20 -35.94
C TYR A 228 3.44 18.95 -35.20
N GLY A 229 4.65 18.47 -35.50
CA GLY A 229 5.27 17.35 -34.79
C GLY A 229 5.55 17.68 -33.32
N ILE A 230 6.14 18.85 -33.05
CA ILE A 230 6.43 19.33 -31.68
C ILE A 230 5.13 19.47 -30.88
N PHE A 231 4.09 20.06 -31.47
CA PHE A 231 2.79 20.18 -30.81
C PHE A 231 2.12 18.83 -30.55
N SER A 232 2.25 17.89 -31.49
CA SER A 232 1.70 16.53 -31.30
C SER A 232 2.44 15.76 -30.20
N VAL A 233 3.75 15.94 -30.04
CA VAL A 233 4.52 15.35 -28.94
C VAL A 233 4.16 16.03 -27.61
N LEU A 234 4.02 17.36 -27.60
CA LEU A 234 3.59 18.09 -26.41
C LEU A 234 2.19 17.67 -25.95
N GLY A 235 1.25 17.50 -26.87
CA GLY A 235 -0.11 17.05 -26.57
C GLY A 235 -0.22 15.57 -26.20
N LEU A 236 0.82 14.76 -26.44
CA LEU A 236 0.91 13.39 -25.94
C LEU A 236 1.59 13.31 -24.57
N GLY A 237 2.39 14.32 -24.20
CA GLY A 237 3.09 14.40 -22.92
C GLY A 237 2.30 15.09 -21.80
N VAL A 238 1.18 15.72 -22.13
CA VAL A 238 0.18 16.29 -21.21
C VAL A 238 -1.03 15.36 -21.15
#